data_AF-A0A842STF0-F1
#
_entry.id   AF-A0A842STF0-F1
#
_cell.length_a   1.000
_cell.length_b   1.000
_cell.length_c   1.000
_cell.angle_alpha   90.00
_cell.angle_beta   90.00
_cell.angle_gamma   90.00
#
_symmetry.space_group_name_H-M   'P 1'
#
loop_
_entity.id
_entity.type
_entity.pdbx_description
1 polymer ?
#
loop_
_entity_poly.entity_id
_entity_poly.type
_entity_poly.pdbx_seq_one_letter_code
_entity_poly.pdbx_strand_id
1 'polypeptide(L)'
;MDEQAALEQQKQNCIFCKIIKGDVPAKKVYEDDLMLAVLDINPATKGHILVMPKEHHPILPLIPFEHMQHLFKKTHGIIKAMKQALLCKGVSVFIANGAAAGQQSPHFLFHLIPREENDMFSAFDLPVTGSKEENDKAAAAIKERINGMMRAYFSQTGQQGLLHQEEATSPPRGTAAQPSSPPQHTTEEHLDNLIKTINEHDDLKQAIIERPAEVKEAVRTSEKWRKLFASVDIDKLSQNLKAMVAAQRKKQGADLDKIGEVL
;
A
#
# COMPACT_ATOMS: atom_id res chain seq x y z
N MET A 1 -23.93 -30.68 -7.39
CA MET A 1 -22.49 -30.96 -7.39
C MET A 1 -22.00 -30.67 -5.99
N ASP A 2 -21.22 -31.58 -5.41
CA ASP A 2 -20.51 -31.35 -4.16
C ASP A 2 -19.58 -30.12 -4.31
N GLU A 3 -19.71 -29.15 -3.40
CA GLU A 3 -18.94 -27.91 -3.40
C GLU A 3 -17.42 -28.20 -3.36
N GLN A 4 -17.03 -29.27 -2.68
CA GLN A 4 -15.66 -29.73 -2.61
C GLN A 4 -15.15 -30.27 -3.95
N ALA A 5 -16.00 -31.00 -4.69
CA ALA A 5 -15.67 -31.49 -6.03
C ALA A 5 -15.51 -30.33 -7.04
N ALA A 6 -16.32 -29.28 -6.94
CA ALA A 6 -16.19 -28.10 -7.77
C ALA A 6 -14.88 -27.33 -7.50
N LEU A 7 -14.51 -27.16 -6.23
CA LEU A 7 -13.26 -26.52 -5.84
C LEU A 7 -12.03 -27.29 -6.32
N GLU A 8 -12.05 -28.62 -6.21
CA GLU A 8 -10.97 -29.47 -6.69
C GLU A 8 -10.84 -29.42 -8.22
N GLN A 9 -11.96 -29.44 -8.94
CA GLN A 9 -11.95 -29.27 -10.40
C GLN A 9 -11.36 -27.90 -10.80
N GLN A 10 -11.70 -26.85 -10.07
CA GLN A 10 -11.15 -25.51 -10.31
C GLN A 10 -9.63 -25.48 -10.07
N LYS A 11 -9.15 -26.11 -8.99
CA LYS A 11 -7.73 -26.24 -8.67
C LYS A 11 -6.95 -26.97 -9.77
N GLN A 12 -7.50 -28.06 -10.32
CA GLN A 12 -6.88 -28.82 -11.41
C GLN A 12 -6.73 -28.00 -12.71
N ASN A 13 -7.70 -27.13 -12.98
CA ASN A 13 -7.70 -26.25 -14.14
C ASN A 13 -6.96 -24.92 -13.91
N CYS A 14 -6.52 -24.63 -12.68
CA CYS A 14 -5.92 -23.37 -12.32
C CYS A 14 -4.46 -23.25 -12.79
N ILE A 15 -4.17 -22.25 -13.63
CA ILE A 15 -2.82 -21.98 -14.14
C ILE A 15 -1.84 -21.65 -13.01
N PHE A 16 -2.28 -20.97 -11.96
CA PHE A 16 -1.44 -20.62 -10.82
C PHE A 16 -1.08 -21.84 -9.97
N CYS A 17 -2.01 -22.79 -9.80
CA CYS A 17 -1.70 -24.08 -9.20
C CYS A 17 -0.66 -24.86 -10.01
N LYS A 18 -0.73 -24.80 -11.35
CA LYS A 18 0.31 -25.40 -12.23
C LYS A 18 1.66 -24.71 -12.09
N ILE A 19 1.69 -23.37 -11.95
CA ILE A 19 2.91 -22.61 -11.66
C ILE A 19 3.50 -23.02 -10.30
N ILE A 20 2.66 -23.12 -9.26
CA ILE A 20 3.07 -23.53 -7.90
C ILE A 20 3.67 -24.95 -7.91
N LYS A 21 3.08 -25.87 -8.67
CA LYS A 21 3.59 -27.25 -8.87
C LYS A 21 4.87 -27.31 -9.71
N GLY A 22 5.17 -26.27 -10.49
CA GLY A 22 6.29 -26.25 -11.42
C GLY A 22 5.98 -26.82 -12.81
N ASP A 23 4.72 -27.15 -13.10
CA ASP A 23 4.27 -27.64 -14.40
C ASP A 23 4.33 -26.54 -15.48
N VAL A 24 4.24 -25.28 -15.05
CA VAL A 24 4.33 -24.09 -15.91
C VAL A 24 5.47 -23.20 -15.42
N PRO A 25 6.40 -22.79 -16.29
CA PRO A 25 7.52 -21.95 -15.88
C PRO A 25 7.04 -20.56 -15.46
N ALA A 26 7.65 -20.02 -14.41
CA ALA A 26 7.43 -18.66 -13.97
C ALA A 26 8.72 -18.06 -13.41
N LYS A 27 8.86 -16.73 -13.52
CA LYS A 27 9.98 -16.00 -12.91
C LYS A 27 9.69 -15.77 -11.43
N LYS A 28 10.13 -16.68 -10.59
CA LYS A 28 9.98 -16.59 -9.13
C LYS A 28 10.84 -15.46 -8.57
N VAL A 29 10.24 -14.62 -7.74
CA VAL A 29 10.93 -13.53 -7.03
C VAL A 29 10.99 -13.77 -5.52
N TYR A 30 10.08 -14.58 -4.98
CA TYR A 30 10.07 -15.04 -3.60
C TYR A 30 9.25 -16.32 -3.49
N GLU A 31 9.66 -17.24 -2.63
CA GLU A 31 8.92 -18.46 -2.31
C GLU A 31 9.19 -18.86 -0.86
N ASP A 32 8.14 -19.27 -0.14
CA ASP A 32 8.26 -19.97 1.13
C ASP A 32 7.24 -21.12 1.21
N ASP A 33 7.06 -21.71 2.39
CA ASP A 33 6.18 -22.88 2.57
C ASP A 33 4.70 -22.58 2.28
N LEU A 34 4.26 -21.32 2.39
CA LEU A 34 2.84 -20.96 2.30
C LEU A 34 2.51 -20.11 1.08
N MET A 35 3.48 -19.42 0.47
CA MET A 35 3.22 -18.53 -0.66
C MET A 35 4.31 -18.55 -1.73
N LEU A 36 3.92 -18.08 -2.90
CA LEU A 36 4.77 -17.87 -4.06
C LEU A 36 4.54 -16.46 -4.60
N ALA A 37 5.63 -15.78 -4.98
CA ALA A 37 5.58 -14.52 -5.71
C ALA A 37 6.31 -14.67 -7.05
N VAL A 38 5.66 -14.27 -8.13
CA VAL A 38 6.20 -14.36 -9.50
C VAL A 38 6.03 -13.04 -10.23
N LEU A 39 6.91 -12.77 -11.20
CA LEU A 39 6.72 -11.66 -12.12
C LEU A 39 5.53 -11.95 -13.05
N ASP A 40 4.63 -10.98 -13.23
CA ASP A 40 3.56 -11.07 -14.22
C ASP A 40 4.15 -11.07 -15.64
N ILE A 41 3.63 -11.96 -16.49
CA ILE A 41 4.02 -12.04 -17.90
C ILE A 41 3.37 -10.94 -18.74
N ASN A 42 2.25 -10.40 -18.28
CA ASN A 42 1.52 -9.27 -18.87
C ASN A 42 1.49 -8.11 -17.87
N PRO A 43 2.66 -7.50 -17.58
CA PRO A 43 2.77 -6.53 -16.51
C PRO A 43 1.97 -5.25 -16.82
N ALA A 44 1.20 -4.75 -15.85
CA ALA A 44 0.58 -3.43 -15.93
C ALA A 44 1.65 -2.32 -15.95
N THR A 45 2.72 -2.50 -15.17
CA THR A 45 3.93 -1.68 -15.20
C THR A 45 5.17 -2.55 -14.97
N LYS A 46 6.36 -2.04 -15.33
CA LYS A 46 7.62 -2.77 -15.15
C LYS A 46 7.80 -3.18 -13.69
N GLY A 47 7.94 -4.49 -13.47
CA GLY A 47 8.12 -5.07 -12.14
C GLY A 47 6.83 -5.50 -11.44
N HIS A 48 5.70 -5.53 -12.15
CA HIS A 48 4.44 -6.10 -11.65
C HIS A 48 4.64 -7.54 -11.16
N ILE A 49 4.39 -7.76 -9.87
CA ILE A 49 4.51 -9.05 -9.21
C ILE A 49 3.12 -9.55 -8.79
N LEU A 50 2.88 -10.85 -8.99
CA LEU A 50 1.73 -11.59 -8.48
C LEU A 50 2.17 -12.37 -7.25
N VAL A 51 1.52 -12.12 -6.11
CA VAL A 51 1.70 -12.90 -4.88
C VAL A 51 0.48 -13.78 -4.67
N MET A 52 0.70 -15.07 -4.42
CA MET A 52 -0.36 -16.06 -4.28
C MET A 52 -0.06 -17.06 -3.16
N PRO A 53 -1.08 -17.56 -2.44
CA PRO A 53 -0.92 -18.70 -1.54
C PRO A 53 -0.61 -19.94 -2.38
N LYS A 54 0.18 -20.86 -1.81
CA LYS A 54 0.43 -22.18 -2.41
C LYS A 54 -0.83 -23.05 -2.40
N GLU A 55 -1.66 -22.89 -1.38
CA GLU A 55 -2.99 -23.49 -1.34
C GLU A 55 -3.96 -22.75 -2.28
N HIS A 56 -4.87 -23.52 -2.89
CA HIS A 56 -5.84 -22.99 -3.84
C HIS A 56 -7.01 -22.37 -3.08
N HIS A 57 -7.09 -21.04 -3.12
CA HIS A 57 -8.24 -20.28 -2.65
C HIS A 57 -8.74 -19.39 -3.79
N PRO A 58 -10.02 -19.49 -4.20
CA PRO A 58 -10.54 -18.70 -5.31
C PRO A 58 -10.52 -17.20 -5.08
N ILE A 59 -10.86 -16.77 -3.86
CA ILE A 59 -11.07 -15.37 -3.47
C ILE A 59 -10.66 -15.16 -2.00
N LEU A 60 -10.47 -13.90 -1.61
CA LEU A 60 -10.00 -13.47 -0.29
C LEU A 60 -10.78 -14.11 0.89
N PRO A 61 -12.13 -14.12 0.91
CA PRO A 61 -12.88 -14.61 2.07
C PRO A 61 -12.72 -16.11 2.34
N LEU A 62 -12.19 -16.88 1.37
CA LEU A 62 -12.00 -18.32 1.49
C LEU A 62 -10.60 -18.70 1.99
N ILE A 63 -9.74 -17.72 2.27
CA ILE A 63 -8.40 -17.96 2.80
C ILE A 63 -8.46 -18.02 4.33
N PRO A 64 -7.89 -19.06 4.97
CA PRO A 64 -7.76 -19.10 6.42
C PRO A 64 -7.03 -17.86 6.96
N PHE A 65 -7.50 -17.34 8.09
CA PHE A 65 -6.99 -16.09 8.67
C PHE A 65 -5.47 -16.10 8.88
N GLU A 66 -4.93 -17.19 9.42
CA GLU A 66 -3.48 -17.38 9.64
C GLU A 66 -2.67 -17.29 8.32
N HIS A 67 -3.20 -17.90 7.25
CA HIS A 67 -2.56 -17.84 5.93
C HIS A 67 -2.60 -16.40 5.39
N MET A 68 -3.73 -15.72 5.57
CA MET A 68 -3.87 -14.32 5.17
C MET A 68 -2.88 -13.41 5.90
N GLN A 69 -2.71 -13.58 7.21
CA GLN A 69 -1.74 -12.82 8.01
C GLN A 69 -0.32 -13.03 7.50
N HIS A 70 0.07 -14.29 7.20
CA HIS A 70 1.37 -14.59 6.63
C HIS A 70 1.58 -13.90 5.28
N LEU A 71 0.61 -14.05 4.36
CA LEU A 71 0.68 -13.43 3.03
C LEU A 71 0.85 -11.91 3.10
N PHE A 72 0.06 -11.20 3.92
CA PHE A 72 0.18 -9.75 4.08
C PHE A 72 1.53 -9.35 4.70
N LYS A 73 2.00 -10.07 5.73
CA LYS A 73 3.30 -9.81 6.37
C LYS A 73 4.45 -9.90 5.39
N LYS A 74 4.45 -10.93 4.53
CA LYS A 74 5.48 -11.12 3.50
C LYS A 74 5.35 -10.10 2.38
N THR A 75 4.12 -9.81 1.95
CA THR A 75 3.81 -8.79 0.94
C THR A 75 4.37 -7.42 1.33
N HIS A 76 4.23 -7.01 2.60
CA HIS A 76 4.87 -5.80 3.12
C HIS A 76 6.39 -5.76 2.87
N GLY A 77 7.10 -6.87 3.14
CA GLY A 77 8.53 -6.98 2.86
C GLY A 77 8.87 -6.92 1.36
N ILE A 78 8.06 -7.59 0.53
CA ILE A 78 8.23 -7.59 -0.94
C ILE A 78 8.05 -6.18 -1.50
N ILE A 79 7.04 -5.42 -1.05
CA ILE A 79 6.82 -4.03 -1.47
C ILE A 79 8.03 -3.16 -1.11
N LYS A 80 8.60 -3.32 0.08
CA LYS A 80 9.82 -2.58 0.49
C LYS A 80 10.99 -2.90 -0.44
N ALA A 81 11.23 -4.18 -0.71
CA ALA A 81 12.28 -4.62 -1.62
C ALA A 81 12.06 -4.12 -3.06
N MET A 82 10.82 -4.16 -3.55
CA MET A 82 10.40 -3.65 -4.85
C MET A 82 10.71 -2.15 -5.00
N LYS A 83 10.33 -1.33 -4.02
CA LYS A 83 10.64 0.11 -4.03
C LYS A 83 12.14 0.37 -4.05
N GLN A 84 12.93 -0.40 -3.30
CA GLN A 84 14.39 -0.26 -3.27
C GLN A 84 15.05 -0.68 -4.59
N ALA A 85 14.59 -1.78 -5.19
CA ALA A 85 15.15 -2.32 -6.42
C ALA A 85 14.80 -1.50 -7.65
N LEU A 86 13.59 -0.94 -7.70
CA LEU A 86 13.07 -0.23 -8.88
C LEU A 86 13.13 1.29 -8.73
N LEU A 87 13.36 1.81 -7.51
CA LEU A 87 13.30 3.23 -7.18
C LEU A 87 11.94 3.87 -7.54
N CYS A 88 10.87 3.09 -7.50
CA CYS A 88 9.53 3.55 -7.86
C CYS A 88 8.92 4.46 -6.78
N LYS A 89 8.14 5.44 -7.22
CA LYS A 89 7.48 6.42 -6.33
C LYS A 89 6.40 5.79 -5.46
N GLY A 90 5.72 4.76 -5.96
CA GLY A 90 4.68 4.04 -5.23
C GLY A 90 4.56 2.58 -5.62
N VAL A 91 3.66 1.85 -4.96
CA VAL A 91 3.23 0.51 -5.35
C VAL A 91 1.72 0.45 -5.13
N SER A 92 0.97 0.12 -6.18
CA SER A 92 -0.45 -0.22 -6.05
C SER A 92 -0.57 -1.68 -5.63
N VAL A 93 -1.33 -1.93 -4.56
CA VAL A 93 -1.73 -3.28 -4.15
C VAL A 93 -3.17 -3.47 -4.58
N PHE A 94 -3.41 -4.41 -5.49
CA PHE A 94 -4.74 -4.65 -6.07
C PHE A 94 -5.17 -6.10 -5.86
N ILE A 95 -6.44 -6.28 -5.50
CA ILE A 95 -7.09 -7.56 -5.25
C ILE A 95 -8.45 -7.51 -5.91
N ALA A 96 -8.73 -8.44 -6.82
CA ALA A 96 -10.05 -8.63 -7.38
C ALA A 96 -10.72 -9.87 -6.75
N ASN A 97 -11.91 -9.69 -6.18
CA ASN A 97 -12.71 -10.78 -5.64
C ASN A 97 -13.94 -11.01 -6.53
N GLY A 98 -13.85 -11.99 -7.42
CA GLY A 98 -14.88 -12.32 -8.40
C GLY A 98 -14.73 -11.58 -9.73
N ALA A 99 -15.36 -12.14 -10.77
CA ALA A 99 -15.22 -11.66 -12.14
C ALA A 99 -15.67 -10.20 -12.33
N ALA A 100 -16.75 -9.78 -11.66
CA ALA A 100 -17.24 -8.40 -11.72
C ALA A 100 -16.26 -7.37 -11.12
N ALA A 101 -15.37 -7.80 -10.22
CA ALA A 101 -14.30 -6.98 -9.67
C ALA A 101 -13.03 -6.99 -10.54
N GLY A 102 -13.06 -7.65 -11.70
CA GLY A 102 -11.94 -7.75 -12.64
C GLY A 102 -11.07 -9.00 -12.47
N GLN A 103 -11.46 -9.97 -11.63
CA GLN A 103 -10.67 -11.19 -11.44
C GLN A 103 -10.70 -12.07 -12.70
N GLN A 104 -9.51 -12.37 -13.24
CA GLN A 104 -9.38 -13.10 -14.51
C GLN A 104 -9.24 -14.62 -14.35
N SER A 105 -8.77 -15.09 -13.19
CA SER A 105 -8.63 -16.52 -12.91
C SER A 105 -8.89 -16.79 -11.43
N PRO A 106 -9.51 -17.91 -11.08
CA PRO A 106 -10.02 -18.13 -9.74
C PRO A 106 -8.94 -18.78 -8.85
N HIS A 107 -7.85 -18.03 -8.64
CA HIS A 107 -6.83 -18.21 -7.60
C HIS A 107 -6.59 -16.82 -7.03
N PHE A 108 -6.54 -16.71 -5.72
CA PHE A 108 -6.35 -15.43 -5.07
C PHE A 108 -4.95 -14.86 -5.36
N LEU A 109 -4.91 -13.59 -5.80
CA LEU A 109 -3.68 -12.87 -6.10
C LEU A 109 -3.67 -11.52 -5.38
N PHE A 110 -2.53 -11.16 -4.81
CA PHE A 110 -2.17 -9.74 -4.70
C PHE A 110 -1.39 -9.35 -5.96
N HIS A 111 -1.89 -8.32 -6.63
CA HIS A 111 -1.14 -7.59 -7.64
C HIS A 111 -0.32 -6.51 -6.95
N LEU A 112 1.01 -6.58 -7.09
CA LEU A 112 1.93 -5.56 -6.62
C LEU A 112 2.48 -4.83 -7.85
N ILE A 113 1.97 -3.64 -8.11
CA ILE A 113 2.22 -2.88 -9.33
C ILE A 113 3.09 -1.65 -8.98
N PRO A 114 4.40 -1.63 -9.30
CA PRO A 114 5.24 -0.46 -9.13
C PRO A 114 4.66 0.75 -9.87
N ARG A 115 4.69 1.93 -9.24
CA ARG A 115 4.10 3.15 -9.78
C ARG A 115 5.12 4.25 -9.99
N GLU A 116 5.00 4.92 -11.12
CA GLU A 116 5.67 6.18 -11.43
C GLU A 116 4.63 7.27 -11.72
N GLU A 117 5.06 8.52 -11.70
CA GLU A 117 4.23 9.61 -12.23
C GLU A 117 3.96 9.38 -13.72
N ASN A 118 2.70 9.51 -14.12
CA ASN A 118 2.26 9.38 -15.51
C ASN A 118 2.60 8.02 -16.16
N ASP A 119 2.62 6.93 -15.39
CA ASP A 119 2.82 5.57 -15.91
C ASP A 119 1.63 5.00 -16.70
N MET A 120 0.69 5.85 -17.10
CA MET A 120 -0.51 5.56 -17.88
C MET A 120 -1.49 4.56 -17.22
N PHE A 121 -1.19 4.06 -16.01
CA PHE A 121 -2.09 3.19 -15.28
C PHE A 121 -3.10 4.01 -14.47
N SER A 122 -4.26 4.27 -15.07
CA SER A 122 -5.40 4.91 -14.41
C SER A 122 -6.44 3.87 -13.96
N ALA A 123 -6.25 3.31 -12.76
CA ALA A 123 -7.27 2.48 -12.11
C ALA A 123 -8.17 3.27 -11.14
N PHE A 124 -7.98 4.59 -11.03
CA PHE A 124 -8.58 5.41 -9.96
C PHE A 124 -9.50 6.53 -10.47
N ASP A 125 -9.68 6.68 -11.78
CA ASP A 125 -10.71 7.55 -12.37
C ASP A 125 -12.08 6.87 -12.29
N LEU A 126 -12.56 6.66 -11.06
CA LEU A 126 -13.81 5.95 -10.79
C LEU A 126 -15.00 6.89 -10.99
N PRO A 127 -16.07 6.44 -11.67
CA PRO A 127 -17.27 7.23 -11.79
C PRO A 127 -17.90 7.44 -10.40
N VAL A 128 -18.33 8.66 -10.10
CA VAL A 128 -19.14 8.93 -8.92
C VAL A 128 -20.56 8.44 -9.22
N THR A 129 -20.91 7.30 -8.63
CA THR A 129 -22.22 6.66 -8.78
C THR A 129 -22.92 6.52 -7.44
N GLY A 130 -24.25 6.41 -7.46
CA GLY A 130 -25.07 6.20 -6.27
C GLY A 130 -25.51 7.51 -5.60
N SER A 131 -26.79 7.58 -5.25
CA SER A 131 -27.38 8.65 -4.47
C SER A 131 -27.07 8.50 -2.97
N LYS A 132 -27.24 9.58 -2.20
CA LYS A 132 -27.13 9.53 -0.74
C LYS A 132 -28.05 8.47 -0.14
N GLU A 133 -29.30 8.40 -0.61
CA GLU A 133 -30.29 7.44 -0.10
C GLU A 133 -29.89 5.98 -0.38
N GLU A 134 -29.38 5.69 -1.57
CA GLU A 134 -28.88 4.34 -1.91
C GLU A 134 -27.67 3.96 -1.05
N ASN A 135 -26.75 4.90 -0.82
CA ASN A 135 -25.58 4.69 0.02
C ASN A 135 -25.96 4.46 1.49
N ASP A 136 -26.91 5.22 2.04
CA ASP A 136 -27.39 5.06 3.41
C ASP A 136 -28.07 3.69 3.60
N LYS A 137 -28.88 3.25 2.63
CA LYS A 137 -29.49 1.91 2.61
C LYS A 137 -28.44 0.81 2.55
N ALA A 138 -27.43 0.94 1.68
CA ALA A 138 -26.34 -0.02 1.57
C ALA A 138 -25.54 -0.11 2.87
N ALA A 139 -25.20 1.03 3.49
CA ALA A 139 -24.47 1.09 4.75
C ALA A 139 -25.22 0.37 5.87
N ALA A 140 -26.54 0.57 5.99
CA ALA A 140 -27.36 -0.11 6.99
C ALA A 140 -27.34 -1.65 6.82
N ALA A 141 -27.50 -2.14 5.58
CA ALA A 141 -27.48 -3.56 5.28
C ALA A 141 -26.10 -4.20 5.57
N ILE A 142 -25.02 -3.51 5.20
CA ILE A 142 -23.64 -3.96 5.47
C ILE A 142 -23.38 -4.02 6.99
N LYS A 143 -23.77 -2.96 7.73
CA LYS A 143 -23.60 -2.89 9.18
C LYS A 143 -24.32 -4.02 9.90
N GLU A 144 -25.53 -4.36 9.48
CA GLU A 144 -26.28 -5.49 10.04
C GLU A 144 -25.50 -6.81 9.89
N ARG A 145 -24.95 -7.07 8.70
CA ARG A 145 -24.17 -8.29 8.40
C ARG A 145 -22.86 -8.34 9.17
N ILE A 146 -22.12 -7.23 9.22
CA ILE A 146 -20.89 -7.13 10.03
C ILE A 146 -21.20 -7.40 11.51
N ASN A 147 -22.24 -6.77 12.05
CA ASN A 147 -22.63 -6.99 13.44
C ASN A 147 -23.00 -8.45 13.72
N GLY A 148 -23.70 -9.11 12.79
CA GLY A 148 -24.00 -10.54 12.88
C GLY A 148 -22.73 -11.40 12.91
N MET A 149 -21.81 -11.14 11.98
CA MET A 149 -20.52 -11.84 11.90
C MET A 149 -19.69 -11.63 13.16
N MET A 150 -19.56 -10.40 13.65
CA MET A 150 -18.77 -10.09 14.84
C MET A 150 -19.36 -10.74 16.09
N ARG A 151 -20.69 -10.76 16.25
CA ARG A 151 -21.34 -11.49 17.34
C ARG A 151 -21.02 -12.99 17.31
N ALA A 152 -21.06 -13.60 16.12
CA ALA A 152 -20.72 -15.02 15.96
C ALA A 152 -19.23 -15.30 16.25
N TYR A 153 -18.34 -14.41 15.82
CA TYR A 153 -16.91 -14.52 16.10
C TYR A 153 -16.61 -14.37 17.60
N PHE A 154 -17.18 -13.37 18.26
CA PHE A 154 -16.93 -13.09 19.68
C PHE A 154 -17.59 -14.11 20.62
N SER A 155 -18.75 -14.68 20.25
CA SER A 155 -19.34 -15.77 21.03
C SER A 155 -18.47 -17.03 21.00
N GLN A 156 -17.70 -17.25 19.92
CA GLN A 156 -16.80 -18.39 19.78
C GLN A 156 -15.41 -18.15 20.39
N THR A 157 -14.93 -16.91 20.44
CA THR A 157 -13.56 -16.57 20.86
C THR A 157 -13.45 -15.97 22.26
N GLY A 158 -14.58 -15.61 22.90
CA GLY A 158 -14.60 -15.02 24.24
C GLY A 158 -14.03 -13.59 24.33
N GLN A 159 -13.68 -12.97 23.20
CA GLN A 159 -13.23 -11.59 23.13
C GLN A 159 -14.44 -10.63 23.09
N GLN A 160 -14.32 -9.44 23.70
CA GLN A 160 -15.29 -8.35 23.55
C GLN A 160 -14.77 -7.34 22.54
N GLY A 161 -15.42 -7.19 21.38
CA GLY A 161 -15.21 -6.06 20.48
C GLY A 161 -16.46 -5.20 20.35
N LEU A 162 -16.38 -3.98 20.87
CA LEU A 162 -17.44 -2.97 20.79
C LEU A 162 -17.46 -2.33 19.40
N LEU A 163 -18.51 -2.56 18.63
CA LEU A 163 -19.09 -1.46 17.87
C LEU A 163 -20.02 -0.75 18.85
N HIS A 164 -19.54 0.33 19.47
CA HIS A 164 -20.42 1.22 20.22
C HIS A 164 -21.57 1.60 19.28
N GLN A 165 -22.81 1.31 19.69
CA GLN A 165 -23.96 1.84 18.99
C GLN A 165 -23.90 3.35 19.18
N GLU A 166 -23.58 4.10 18.12
CA GLU A 166 -24.02 5.49 18.05
C GLU A 166 -25.55 5.45 18.00
N GLU A 167 -26.18 5.56 19.17
CA GLU A 167 -27.56 6.01 19.25
C GLU A 167 -27.60 7.41 18.63
N ALA A 168 -28.44 7.57 17.61
CA ALA A 168 -28.68 8.84 16.96
C ALA A 168 -29.38 9.80 17.95
N THR A 169 -28.61 10.45 18.81
CA THR A 169 -29.07 11.62 19.55
C THR A 169 -28.48 12.85 18.89
N SER A 170 -29.31 13.57 18.13
CA SER A 170 -29.00 14.92 17.64
C SER A 170 -28.45 15.77 18.81
N PRO A 171 -27.31 16.47 18.67
CA PRO A 171 -26.83 17.31 19.76
C PRO A 171 -27.74 18.54 19.92
N PRO A 172 -28.06 18.96 21.16
CA PRO A 172 -28.76 20.22 21.38
C PRO A 172 -27.86 21.39 21.03
N ARG A 173 -28.46 22.46 20.49
CA ARG A 173 -27.80 23.76 20.28
C ARG A 173 -27.38 24.37 21.63
N GLY A 174 -26.14 24.86 21.69
CA GLY A 174 -25.57 25.69 22.76
C GLY A 174 -24.65 24.89 23.68
N THR A 175 -23.43 25.31 24.02
CA THR A 175 -22.85 26.64 24.17
C THR A 175 -21.34 26.57 23.94
N ALA A 176 -20.71 27.69 23.57
CA ALA A 176 -19.29 27.77 23.26
C ALA A 176 -18.43 27.34 24.47
N ALA A 177 -17.70 26.24 24.31
CA ALA A 177 -16.59 25.87 25.17
C ALA A 177 -15.27 26.31 24.52
N GLN A 178 -14.40 26.92 25.32
CA GLN A 178 -13.09 27.44 24.93
C GLN A 178 -12.16 26.37 24.33
N PRO A 179 -11.20 26.75 23.47
CA PRO A 179 -10.34 25.79 22.80
C PRO A 179 -9.37 25.15 23.81
N SER A 180 -9.54 23.84 24.00
CA SER A 180 -8.49 22.98 24.55
C SER A 180 -7.36 22.83 23.50
N SER A 181 -6.15 22.63 24.02
CA SER A 181 -4.86 22.67 23.31
C SER A 181 -4.80 21.83 22.02
N PRO A 182 -3.96 22.20 21.04
CA PRO A 182 -3.90 21.51 19.75
C PRO A 182 -3.39 20.07 19.90
N PRO A 183 -3.84 19.12 19.06
CA PRO A 183 -3.42 17.72 19.12
C PRO A 183 -1.92 17.59 18.86
N GLN A 184 -1.25 16.74 19.63
CA GLN A 184 0.15 16.37 19.41
C GLN A 184 0.22 15.40 18.22
N HIS A 185 0.85 15.81 17.12
CA HIS A 185 1.08 14.97 15.95
C HIS A 185 2.02 13.80 16.26
N THR A 186 1.77 12.64 15.66
CA THR A 186 2.63 11.44 15.81
C THR A 186 3.96 11.63 15.09
N THR A 187 5.01 10.91 15.52
CA THR A 187 6.37 11.03 14.97
C THR A 187 6.46 10.65 13.48
N GLU A 188 5.54 9.83 12.99
CA GLU A 188 5.45 9.37 11.60
C GLU A 188 4.80 10.44 10.70
N GLU A 189 3.67 11.02 11.14
CA GLU A 189 3.01 12.15 10.47
C GLU A 189 3.93 13.38 10.38
N HIS A 190 4.75 13.59 11.42
CA HIS A 190 5.76 14.65 11.45
C HIS A 190 6.83 14.47 10.36
N LEU A 191 7.30 13.24 10.17
CA LEU A 191 8.33 12.92 9.19
C LEU A 191 7.81 13.06 7.75
N ASP A 192 6.58 12.62 7.49
CA ASP A 192 5.94 12.76 6.19
C ASP A 192 5.74 14.23 5.81
N ASN A 193 5.32 15.06 6.77
CA ASN A 193 5.18 16.50 6.59
C ASN A 193 6.53 17.20 6.32
N LEU A 194 7.61 16.76 6.98
CA LEU A 194 8.95 17.27 6.71
C LEU A 194 9.43 16.87 5.30
N ILE A 195 9.25 15.61 4.91
CA ILE A 195 9.63 15.12 3.57
C ILE A 195 8.87 15.89 2.49
N LYS A 196 7.56 16.08 2.67
CA LYS A 196 6.73 16.88 1.76
C LYS A 196 7.27 18.30 1.64
N THR A 197 7.55 18.96 2.76
CA THR A 197 8.09 20.33 2.80
C THR A 197 9.44 20.44 2.08
N ILE A 198 10.35 19.48 2.27
CA ILE A 198 11.65 19.46 1.59
C ILE A 198 11.49 19.30 0.07
N ASN A 199 10.48 18.53 -0.38
CA ASN A 199 10.23 18.32 -1.80
C ASN A 199 9.54 19.51 -2.47
N GLU A 200 8.74 20.29 -1.73
CA GLU A 200 8.06 21.49 -2.22
C GLU A 200 8.96 22.73 -2.26
N HIS A 201 10.13 22.68 -1.59
CA HIS A 201 11.06 23.80 -1.44
C HIS A 201 12.48 23.43 -1.88
N ASP A 202 12.81 23.69 -3.16
CA ASP A 202 14.13 23.39 -3.74
C ASP A 202 15.28 24.13 -3.04
N ASP A 203 15.04 25.34 -2.54
CA ASP A 203 15.99 26.14 -1.77
C ASP A 203 16.36 25.48 -0.43
N LEU A 204 15.36 24.94 0.27
CA LEU A 204 15.55 24.17 1.49
C LEU A 204 16.32 22.87 1.20
N LYS A 205 15.92 22.14 0.16
CA LYS A 205 16.59 20.91 -0.26
C LYS A 205 18.06 21.16 -0.60
N GLN A 206 18.35 22.24 -1.33
CA GLN A 206 19.71 22.62 -1.69
C GLN A 206 20.52 23.04 -0.45
N ALA A 207 19.92 23.79 0.47
CA ALA A 207 20.56 24.17 1.73
C ALA A 207 20.94 22.95 2.59
N ILE A 208 20.09 21.93 2.67
CA ILE A 208 20.38 20.68 3.40
C ILE A 208 21.54 19.92 2.73
N ILE A 209 21.59 19.89 1.40
CA ILE A 209 22.65 19.23 0.64
C ILE A 209 23.98 19.97 0.80
N GLU A 210 24.01 21.27 0.52
CA GLU A 210 25.26 22.02 0.39
C GLU A 210 25.78 22.55 1.72
N ARG A 211 24.88 22.94 2.63
CA ARG A 211 25.19 23.72 3.85
C ARG A 211 24.51 23.13 5.10
N PRO A 212 24.69 21.83 5.42
CA PRO A 212 24.00 21.19 6.56
C PRO A 212 24.35 21.83 7.91
N ALA A 213 25.53 22.44 8.06
CA ALA A 213 25.91 23.16 9.28
C ALA A 213 25.06 24.43 9.52
N GLU A 214 24.73 25.18 8.46
CA GLU A 214 23.87 26.35 8.54
C GLU A 214 22.43 25.97 8.88
N VAL A 215 21.94 24.85 8.32
CA VAL A 215 20.61 24.32 8.64
C VAL A 215 20.52 23.87 10.10
N LYS A 216 21.57 23.21 10.63
CA LYS A 216 21.63 22.85 12.07
C LYS A 216 21.60 24.09 12.97
N GLU A 217 22.30 25.15 12.59
CA GLU A 217 22.30 26.40 13.35
C GLU A 217 20.95 27.13 13.27
N ALA A 218 20.30 27.11 12.11
CA ALA A 218 18.93 27.62 11.95
C ALA A 218 17.92 26.82 12.80
N VAL A 219 18.08 25.49 12.86
CA VAL A 219 17.32 24.62 13.75
C VAL A 219 17.61 24.94 15.22
N ARG A 220 18.84 25.25 15.62
CA ARG A 220 19.13 25.63 17.01
C ARG A 220 18.47 26.97 17.40
N THR A 221 18.45 27.93 16.49
CA THR A 221 18.10 29.34 16.77
C THR A 221 16.63 29.67 16.50
N SER A 222 15.91 28.89 15.69
CA SER A 222 14.50 29.16 15.36
C SER A 222 13.55 28.08 15.88
N GLU A 223 12.51 28.49 16.62
CA GLU A 223 11.48 27.58 17.12
C GLU A 223 10.71 26.88 15.99
N LYS A 224 10.46 27.59 14.87
CA LYS A 224 9.83 27.03 13.67
C LYS A 224 10.65 25.86 13.11
N TRP A 225 11.97 26.02 13.04
CA TRP A 225 12.88 25.01 12.51
C TRP A 225 13.10 23.84 13.48
N ARG A 226 13.11 24.10 14.80
CA ARG A 226 13.11 23.01 15.82
C ARG A 226 11.92 22.10 15.70
N LYS A 227 10.73 22.70 15.52
CA LYS A 227 9.52 21.93 15.28
C LYS A 227 9.67 21.15 13.99
N LEU A 228 10.00 21.80 12.88
CA LEU A 228 10.08 21.15 11.57
C LEU A 228 11.07 19.96 11.53
N PHE A 229 12.27 20.09 12.13
CA PHE A 229 13.30 19.05 12.14
C PHE A 229 13.32 18.19 13.41
N ALA A 230 12.23 18.18 14.19
CA ALA A 230 12.15 17.39 15.41
C ALA A 230 12.43 15.90 15.11
N SER A 231 13.36 15.31 15.84
CA SER A 231 13.78 13.90 15.71
C SER A 231 14.47 13.53 14.39
N VAL A 232 15.01 14.52 13.65
CA VAL A 232 15.68 14.28 12.36
C VAL A 232 17.18 14.55 12.47
N ASP A 233 17.98 13.56 12.04
CA ASP A 233 19.42 13.71 11.86
C ASP A 233 19.71 14.40 10.52
N ILE A 234 20.10 15.67 10.60
CA ILE A 234 20.36 16.53 9.43
C ILE A 234 21.58 16.05 8.63
N ASP A 235 22.57 15.43 9.26
CA ASP A 235 23.73 14.89 8.54
C ASP A 235 23.33 13.68 7.72
N LYS A 236 22.56 12.77 8.32
CA LYS A 236 22.03 11.59 7.63
C LYS A 236 21.08 11.98 6.49
N LEU A 237 20.24 12.99 6.72
CA LEU A 237 19.36 13.54 5.69
C LEU A 237 20.15 14.15 4.52
N SER A 238 21.17 14.94 4.81
CA SER A 238 22.06 15.53 3.79
C SER A 238 22.77 14.46 2.96
N GLN A 239 23.31 13.42 3.60
CA GLN A 239 23.95 12.29 2.91
C GLN A 239 22.99 11.56 1.97
N ASN A 240 21.76 11.29 2.43
CA ASN A 240 20.74 10.63 1.61
C ASN A 240 20.35 11.46 0.39
N LEU A 241 20.12 12.76 0.57
CA LEU A 241 19.80 13.67 -0.54
C LEU A 241 20.94 13.79 -1.55
N LYS A 242 22.21 13.84 -1.09
CA LYS A 242 23.39 13.80 -1.98
C LYS A 242 23.44 12.53 -2.82
N ALA A 243 23.20 11.38 -2.19
CA ALA A 243 23.18 10.10 -2.88
C ALA A 243 22.07 10.04 -3.95
N MET A 244 20.89 10.59 -3.64
CA MET A 244 19.77 10.67 -4.59
C MET A 244 20.08 11.55 -5.81
N VAL A 245 20.64 12.74 -5.60
CA VAL A 245 21.01 13.66 -6.70
C VAL A 245 22.12 13.05 -7.56
N ALA A 246 23.10 12.39 -6.96
CA ALA A 246 24.15 11.68 -7.69
C ALA A 246 23.59 10.53 -8.55
N ALA A 247 22.62 9.77 -8.04
CA ALA A 247 21.95 8.71 -8.78
C ALA A 247 21.13 9.25 -9.97
N GLN A 248 20.43 10.38 -9.80
CA GLN A 248 19.67 11.04 -10.87
C GLN A 248 20.58 11.55 -12.00
N ARG A 249 21.72 12.17 -11.65
CA ARG A 249 22.72 12.62 -12.64
C ARG A 249 23.34 11.47 -13.43
N LYS A 250 23.63 10.33 -12.77
CA LYS A 250 24.11 9.12 -13.46
C LYS A 250 23.08 8.55 -14.42
N LYS A 251 21.79 8.56 -14.06
CA LYS A 251 20.70 8.08 -14.92
C LYS A 251 20.50 9.00 -16.14
N GLN A 252 20.58 10.32 -15.95
CA GLN A 252 20.52 11.30 -17.06
C GLN A 252 21.74 11.22 -17.99
N GLY A 253 22.95 11.03 -17.45
CA GLY A 253 24.16 10.82 -18.25
C GLY A 253 24.08 9.54 -19.09
N ALA A 254 23.62 8.44 -18.48
CA ALA A 254 23.44 7.16 -19.18
C ALA A 254 22.34 7.21 -20.26
N ASP A 255 21.31 8.04 -20.11
CA ASP A 255 20.30 8.26 -21.17
C ASP A 255 20.83 9.15 -22.30
N LEU A 256 21.72 10.12 -22.02
CA LEU A 256 22.37 10.93 -23.05
C LEU A 256 23.40 10.14 -23.86
N ASP A 257 24.18 9.25 -23.22
CA ASP A 257 25.12 8.36 -23.91
C ASP A 257 24.40 7.41 -24.87
N LYS A 258 23.22 6.92 -24.50
CA LYS A 258 22.37 6.10 -25.39
C LYS A 258 21.80 6.86 -26.58
N ILE A 259 21.64 8.17 -26.49
CA ILE A 259 21.21 9.00 -27.63
C ILE A 259 22.40 9.26 -28.57
N GLY A 260 23.62 9.36 -28.04
CA GLY A 260 24.85 9.49 -28.82
C GLY A 260 25.27 8.25 -29.60
N GLU A 261 24.87 7.05 -29.19
CA GLU A 261 25.12 5.80 -29.93
C GLU A 261 24.08 5.53 -31.05
N VAL A 262 23.04 6.37 -31.18
CA VAL A 262 21.94 6.22 -32.14
C VAL A 262 21.94 7.32 -33.23
N LEU A 263 22.94 8.22 -33.22
CA LEU A 263 23.21 9.20 -34.29
C LEU A 263 24.51 8.88 -35.02
#